data_AF-A0A966RUZ3-F1
#
_entry.id   AF-A0A966RUZ3-F1
#
_cell.length_a   1.000
_cell.length_b   1.000
_cell.length_c   1.000
_cell.angle_alpha   90.00
_cell.angle_beta   90.00
_cell.angle_gamma   90.00
#
_symmetry.space_group_name_H-M   'P 1'
#
loop_
_entity.id
_entity.type
_entity.pdbx_description
1 polymer ?
#
loop_
_entity_poly.entity_id
_entity_poly.type
_entity_poly.pdbx_seq_one_letter_code
_entity_poly.pdbx_strand_id
1 'polypeptide(L)'
;HLQVATTKINTERLNRFQRNRVWVSGYGEGWALYAERLMDELGAFEDPGYEMGYLSAQGLRAARIVVDIGMHCGYKDFNGEVWNAESAFKLLHERALLDEISARSEVDRYLGWPGQAISYKVGERFMMEAREDAKKRLGSKFSLKKFHSYVLNLGPMGLDPFKAEMAVWDGE
;
A
#
# COMPACT_ATOMS: atom_id res chain seq x y z
N HIS A 1 -4.92 7.38 -10.21
CA HIS A 1 -5.50 8.61 -10.79
C HIS A 1 -6.47 9.30 -9.83
N LEU A 2 -7.56 8.62 -9.41
CA LEU A 2 -8.60 9.20 -8.55
C LEU A 2 -8.06 9.96 -7.34
N GLN A 3 -7.15 9.35 -6.55
CA GLN A 3 -6.59 9.98 -5.36
C GLN A 3 -5.82 11.28 -5.64
N VAL A 4 -4.91 11.26 -6.63
CA VAL A 4 -4.11 12.44 -6.98
C VAL A 4 -5.01 13.54 -7.56
N ALA A 5 -5.92 13.19 -8.47
CA ALA A 5 -6.81 14.16 -9.11
C ALA A 5 -7.73 14.83 -8.08
N THR A 6 -8.40 14.05 -7.22
CA THR A 6 -9.24 14.59 -6.13
C THR A 6 -8.45 15.52 -5.22
N THR A 7 -7.23 15.14 -4.84
CA THR A 7 -6.34 16.02 -4.06
C THR A 7 -6.10 17.35 -4.77
N LYS A 8 -5.81 17.35 -6.07
CA LYS A 8 -5.49 18.57 -6.82
C LYS A 8 -6.69 19.51 -6.95
N ILE A 9 -7.88 18.98 -7.20
CA ILE A 9 -9.09 19.79 -7.42
C ILE A 9 -9.74 20.28 -6.12
N ASN A 10 -9.43 19.68 -4.97
CA ASN A 10 -10.02 20.04 -3.68
C ASN A 10 -9.42 21.34 -3.10
N THR A 11 -9.68 22.46 -3.78
CA THR A 11 -9.19 23.80 -3.42
C THR A 11 -9.79 24.35 -2.14
N GLU A 12 -11.00 23.91 -1.80
CA GLU A 12 -11.78 24.44 -0.68
C GLU A 12 -11.34 23.84 0.66
N ARG A 13 -10.95 22.56 0.70
CA ARG A 13 -10.51 21.89 1.94
C ARG A 13 -9.00 21.81 2.08
N LEU A 14 -8.25 21.73 0.97
CA LEU A 14 -6.81 21.50 0.99
C LEU A 14 -6.01 22.74 0.59
N ASN A 15 -5.10 23.15 1.47
CA ASN A 15 -4.21 24.27 1.19
C ASN A 15 -3.20 23.93 0.07
N ARG A 16 -2.53 24.96 -0.45
CA ARG A 16 -1.57 24.81 -1.56
C ARG A 16 -0.42 23.85 -1.24
N PHE A 17 0.01 23.75 0.02
CA PHE A 17 1.10 22.87 0.44
C PHE A 17 0.65 21.41 0.38
N GLN A 18 -0.48 21.06 1.00
CA GLN A 18 -1.06 19.71 0.95
C GLN A 18 -1.26 19.25 -0.49
N ARG A 19 -1.77 20.12 -1.36
CA ARG A 19 -2.04 19.76 -2.75
C ARG A 19 -0.78 19.61 -3.60
N ASN A 20 0.27 20.39 -3.36
CA ASN A 20 1.39 20.50 -4.31
C ASN A 20 2.75 20.02 -3.81
N ARG A 21 2.90 19.81 -2.51
CA ARG A 21 4.20 19.50 -1.89
C ARG A 21 4.17 18.28 -0.99
N VAL A 22 3.01 17.88 -0.48
CA VAL A 22 2.90 16.72 0.41
C VAL A 22 2.70 15.45 -0.41
N TRP A 23 3.56 14.47 -0.16
CA TRP A 23 3.38 13.10 -0.57
C TRP A 23 3.85 12.18 0.55
N VAL A 24 2.96 11.30 1.00
CA VAL A 24 3.27 10.27 1.99
C VAL A 24 3.11 8.93 1.31
N SER A 25 4.22 8.22 1.12
CA SER A 25 4.27 6.96 0.38
C SER A 25 3.24 5.96 0.89
N GLY A 26 3.15 5.75 2.21
CA GLY A 26 2.18 4.81 2.79
C GLY A 26 0.72 5.16 2.49
N TYR A 27 0.36 6.44 2.46
CA TYR A 27 -1.00 6.85 2.13
C TYR A 27 -1.30 6.68 0.64
N GLY A 28 -0.42 7.19 -0.23
CA GLY A 28 -0.63 7.16 -1.68
C GLY A 28 -0.51 5.77 -2.29
N GLU A 29 0.57 5.07 -1.98
CA GLU A 29 0.82 3.70 -2.47
C GLU A 29 -0.11 2.69 -1.78
N GLY A 30 -0.42 2.90 -0.50
CA GLY A 30 -1.40 2.09 0.21
C GLY A 30 -2.80 2.21 -0.39
N TRP A 31 -3.22 3.40 -0.81
CA TRP A 31 -4.45 3.59 -1.58
C TRP A 31 -4.41 2.84 -2.93
N ALA A 32 -3.27 2.85 -3.63
CA ALA A 32 -3.15 2.16 -4.91
C ALA A 32 -3.34 0.64 -4.75
N LEU A 33 -2.65 0.02 -3.79
CA LEU A 33 -2.81 -1.41 -3.50
C LEU A 33 -4.21 -1.75 -2.97
N TYR A 34 -4.79 -0.87 -2.15
CA TYR A 34 -6.18 -1.00 -1.72
C TYR A 34 -7.12 -1.00 -2.93
N ALA A 35 -6.88 -0.13 -3.92
CA ALA A 35 -7.67 -0.07 -5.13
C ALA A 35 -7.53 -1.33 -5.99
N GLU A 36 -6.34 -1.95 -6.08
CA GLU A 36 -6.17 -3.24 -6.75
C GLU A 36 -7.08 -4.31 -6.11
N ARG A 37 -7.05 -4.41 -4.78
CA ARG A 37 -7.93 -5.34 -4.05
C ARG A 37 -9.42 -4.99 -4.17
N LEU A 38 -9.77 -3.71 -4.25
CA LEU A 38 -11.14 -3.30 -4.54
C LEU A 38 -11.58 -3.77 -5.94
N MET A 39 -10.71 -3.70 -6.94
CA MET A 39 -11.05 -4.16 -8.29
C MET A 39 -11.26 -5.68 -8.34
N ASP A 40 -10.48 -6.44 -7.56
CA ASP A 40 -10.68 -7.87 -7.34
C ASP A 40 -12.08 -8.16 -6.74
N GLU A 41 -12.46 -7.45 -5.67
CA GLU A 41 -13.80 -7.55 -5.06
C GLU A 41 -14.95 -7.17 -6.01
N LEU A 42 -14.65 -6.40 -7.08
CA LEU A 42 -15.61 -5.99 -8.10
C LEU A 42 -15.62 -6.92 -9.33
N GLY A 43 -14.84 -8.01 -9.32
CA GLY A 43 -14.79 -9.00 -10.40
C GLY A 43 -13.88 -8.62 -11.57
N ALA A 44 -12.91 -7.71 -11.39
CA ALA A 44 -12.04 -7.28 -12.49
C ALA A 44 -11.02 -8.35 -12.93
N PHE A 45 -10.77 -9.36 -12.11
CA PHE A 45 -9.73 -10.36 -12.31
C PHE A 45 -10.30 -11.79 -12.47
N GLU A 46 -11.50 -11.94 -13.03
CA GLU A 46 -12.10 -13.26 -13.27
C GLU A 46 -11.31 -14.14 -14.28
N ASP A 47 -10.56 -13.51 -15.19
CA ASP A 47 -9.62 -14.24 -16.05
C ASP A 47 -8.40 -14.70 -15.22
N PRO A 48 -8.05 -16.01 -15.22
CA PRO A 48 -6.95 -16.52 -14.41
C PRO A 48 -5.59 -15.88 -14.69
N GLY A 49 -5.35 -15.38 -15.91
CA GLY A 49 -4.13 -14.66 -16.24
C GLY A 49 -4.07 -13.29 -15.56
N TYR A 50 -5.20 -12.58 -15.51
CA TYR A 50 -5.31 -11.32 -14.77
C TYR A 50 -5.25 -11.53 -13.26
N GLU A 51 -5.90 -12.56 -12.73
CA GLU A 51 -5.79 -12.94 -11.31
C GLU A 51 -4.33 -13.23 -10.94
N MET A 52 -3.62 -14.03 -11.75
CA MET A 52 -2.20 -14.33 -11.53
C MET A 52 -1.34 -13.07 -11.55
N GLY A 53 -1.61 -12.13 -12.45
CA GLY A 53 -0.91 -10.84 -12.51
C GLY A 53 -1.12 -10.01 -11.23
N TYR A 54 -2.37 -9.89 -10.77
CA TYR A 54 -2.71 -9.22 -9.52
C TYR A 54 -2.04 -9.88 -8.31
N LEU A 55 -2.14 -11.21 -8.19
CA LEU A 55 -1.54 -11.98 -7.09
C LEU A 55 -0.01 -11.89 -7.11
N SER A 56 0.62 -11.93 -8.29
CA SER A 56 2.06 -11.72 -8.43
C SER A 56 2.47 -10.31 -7.98
N ALA A 57 1.72 -9.28 -8.37
CA ALA A 57 1.97 -7.91 -7.94
C ALA A 57 1.84 -7.76 -6.41
N GLN A 58 0.82 -8.38 -5.81
CA GLN A 58 0.64 -8.44 -4.35
C GLN A 58 1.78 -9.21 -3.65
N GLY A 59 2.20 -10.34 -4.22
CA GLY A 59 3.32 -11.15 -3.75
C GLY A 59 4.63 -10.36 -3.71
N LEU A 60 4.91 -9.58 -4.75
CA LEU A 60 6.07 -8.69 -4.78
C LEU A 60 6.03 -7.63 -3.67
N ARG A 61 4.89 -6.98 -3.43
CA ARG A 61 4.81 -5.98 -2.35
C ARG A 61 4.83 -6.62 -0.97
N ALA A 62 4.40 -7.87 -0.82
CA ALA A 62 4.60 -8.63 0.41
C ALA A 62 6.08 -9.00 0.62
N ALA A 63 6.76 -9.45 -0.43
CA ALA A 63 8.20 -9.71 -0.43
C ALA A 63 9.02 -8.50 0.03
N ARG A 64 8.64 -7.29 -0.42
CA ARG A 64 9.25 -6.02 0.03
C ARG A 64 9.27 -5.84 1.54
N ILE A 65 8.22 -6.26 2.25
CA ILE A 65 8.20 -6.22 3.72
C ILE A 65 9.29 -7.08 4.32
N VAL A 66 9.38 -8.33 3.84
CA VAL A 66 10.31 -9.32 4.36
C VAL A 66 11.75 -8.90 4.11
N VAL A 67 12.09 -8.51 2.88
CA VAL A 67 13.47 -8.19 2.52
C VAL A 67 13.94 -6.86 3.12
N ASP A 68 13.11 -5.82 3.12
CA ASP A 68 13.50 -4.50 3.62
C ASP A 68 13.72 -4.53 5.15
N ILE A 69 12.73 -5.04 5.89
CA ILE A 69 12.87 -5.21 7.35
C ILE A 69 13.97 -6.23 7.66
N GLY A 70 14.05 -7.31 6.88
CA GLY A 70 15.05 -8.35 7.05
C GLY A 70 16.47 -7.79 7.02
N MET A 71 16.83 -7.15 5.91
CA MET A 71 18.16 -6.60 5.68
C MET A 71 18.51 -5.47 6.66
N HIS A 72 17.56 -4.63 7.02
CA HIS A 72 17.82 -3.41 7.82
C HIS A 72 17.67 -3.59 9.32
N CYS A 73 17.01 -4.66 9.78
CA CYS A 73 16.79 -4.90 11.21
C CYS A 73 17.49 -6.17 11.74
N GLY A 74 18.30 -6.84 10.92
CA GLY A 74 19.12 -7.97 11.36
C GLY A 74 18.34 -9.27 11.60
N TYR A 75 17.16 -9.42 10.98
CA TYR A 75 16.38 -10.65 11.08
C TYR A 75 17.05 -11.78 10.31
N LYS A 76 16.63 -13.02 10.60
CA LYS A 76 17.14 -14.22 9.95
C LYS A 76 16.38 -14.55 8.67
N ASP A 77 17.09 -14.99 7.65
CA ASP A 77 16.55 -15.50 6.40
C ASP A 77 16.15 -16.98 6.49
N PHE A 78 15.78 -17.57 5.36
CA PHE A 78 15.33 -18.96 5.27
C PHE A 78 16.41 -20.00 5.60
N ASN A 79 17.68 -19.60 5.72
CA ASN A 79 18.80 -20.44 6.14
C ASN A 79 19.25 -20.16 7.59
N GLY A 80 18.60 -19.24 8.30
CA GLY A 80 19.00 -18.83 9.64
C GLY A 80 20.15 -17.81 9.68
N GLU A 81 20.57 -17.29 8.52
CA GLU A 81 21.59 -16.25 8.41
C GLU A 81 20.96 -14.87 8.44
N VAL A 82 21.73 -13.81 8.72
CA VAL A 82 21.16 -12.46 8.63
C VAL A 82 20.83 -12.15 7.17
N TRP A 83 19.63 -11.62 6.91
CA TRP A 83 19.24 -11.18 5.58
C TRP A 83 20.31 -10.31 4.93
N ASN A 84 20.68 -10.66 3.71
CA ASN A 84 21.66 -9.95 2.89
C ASN A 84 21.14 -9.77 1.46
N ALA A 85 21.93 -9.09 0.62
CA ALA A 85 21.58 -8.80 -0.77
C ALA A 85 21.27 -10.07 -1.60
N GLU A 86 22.01 -11.16 -1.39
CA GLU A 86 21.84 -12.42 -2.12
C GLU A 86 20.55 -13.13 -1.70
N SER A 87 20.26 -13.22 -0.40
CA SER A 87 19.00 -13.79 0.09
C SER A 87 17.79 -12.97 -0.35
N ALA A 88 17.92 -11.63 -0.39
CA ALA A 88 16.90 -10.73 -0.93
C ALA A 88 16.68 -10.97 -2.44
N PHE A 89 17.75 -11.05 -3.23
CA PHE A 89 17.68 -11.36 -4.66
C PHE A 89 16.95 -12.69 -4.90
N LYS A 90 17.34 -13.76 -4.19
CA LYS A 90 16.69 -15.07 -4.30
C LYS A 90 15.20 -15.01 -4.02
N LEU A 91 14.79 -14.35 -2.92
CA LEU A 91 13.37 -14.21 -2.61
C LEU A 91 12.63 -13.46 -3.73
N LEU A 92 13.19 -12.35 -4.21
CA LEU A 92 12.55 -11.54 -5.25
C LEU A 92 12.46 -12.26 -6.60
N HIS A 93 13.51 -12.97 -7.00
CA HIS A 93 13.55 -13.68 -8.27
C HIS A 93 12.71 -14.95 -8.22
N GLU A 94 12.96 -15.83 -7.24
CA GLU A 94 12.37 -17.17 -7.20
C GLU A 94 10.95 -17.19 -6.66
N ARG A 95 10.59 -16.25 -5.77
CA ARG A 95 9.28 -16.25 -5.09
C ARG A 95 8.40 -15.08 -5.47
N ALA A 96 8.98 -13.91 -5.75
CA ALA A 96 8.22 -12.75 -6.22
C ALA A 96 8.17 -12.62 -7.76
N LEU A 97 8.74 -13.59 -8.48
CA LEU A 97 8.65 -13.73 -9.95
C LEU A 97 9.20 -12.53 -10.74
N LEU A 98 10.13 -11.78 -10.16
CA LEU A 98 10.86 -10.75 -10.89
C LEU A 98 11.91 -11.40 -11.80
N ASP A 99 12.14 -10.87 -12.99
CA ASP A 99 13.32 -11.23 -13.78
C ASP A 99 14.61 -10.79 -13.06
N GLU A 100 15.75 -11.37 -13.47
CA GLU A 100 17.03 -11.14 -12.79
C GLU A 100 17.42 -9.65 -12.73
N ILE A 101 17.23 -8.91 -13.82
CA ILE A 101 17.64 -7.50 -13.90
C ILE A 101 16.77 -6.67 -12.95
N SER A 102 15.47 -6.88 -12.98
CA SER A 102 14.52 -6.22 -12.07
C SER A 102 14.79 -6.58 -10.61
N ALA A 103 15.05 -7.86 -10.30
CA ALA A 103 15.33 -8.30 -8.93
C ALA A 103 16.59 -7.65 -8.37
N ARG A 104 17.70 -7.61 -9.13
CA ARG A 104 18.93 -6.93 -8.71
C ARG A 104 18.72 -5.43 -8.50
N SER A 105 18.05 -4.78 -9.45
CA SER A 105 17.73 -3.36 -9.33
C SER A 105 16.88 -3.05 -8.10
N GLU A 106 15.94 -3.92 -7.74
CA GLU A 106 15.11 -3.76 -6.55
C GLU A 106 15.91 -3.99 -5.27
N VAL A 107 16.82 -4.97 -5.22
CA VAL A 107 17.73 -5.16 -4.07
C VAL A 107 18.57 -3.89 -3.82
N ASP A 108 19.20 -3.34 -4.86
CA ASP A 108 19.99 -2.11 -4.73
C ASP A 108 19.14 -0.95 -4.22
N ARG A 109 17.90 -0.82 -4.73
CA ARG A 109 16.95 0.20 -4.27
C ARG A 109 16.59 0.02 -2.81
N TYR A 110 16.30 -1.19 -2.36
CA TYR A 110 15.89 -1.45 -0.97
C TYR A 110 17.05 -1.22 0.01
N LEU A 111 18.28 -1.57 -0.37
CA LEU A 111 19.46 -1.26 0.42
C LEU A 111 19.74 0.25 0.48
N GLY A 112 19.55 0.96 -0.64
CA GLY A 112 19.78 2.40 -0.73
C GLY A 112 18.66 3.28 -0.16
N TRP A 113 17.45 2.75 0.02
CA TRP A 113 16.29 3.52 0.48
C TRP A 113 15.45 2.76 1.52
N PRO A 114 15.99 2.54 2.73
CA PRO A 114 15.35 1.75 3.77
C PRO A 114 13.97 2.29 4.15
N GLY A 115 12.99 1.41 4.33
CA GLY A 115 11.65 1.73 4.79
C GLY A 115 10.70 2.28 3.72
N GLN A 116 11.16 2.58 2.50
CA GLN A 116 10.25 2.99 1.42
C GLN A 116 9.45 1.79 0.90
N ALA A 117 10.11 0.65 0.70
CA ALA A 117 9.53 -0.53 0.10
C ALA A 117 8.38 -1.13 0.92
N ILE A 118 8.41 -0.95 2.26
CA ILE A 118 7.36 -1.45 3.15
C ILE A 118 6.07 -0.63 3.07
N SER A 119 6.16 0.62 2.59
CA SER A 119 5.06 1.57 2.67
C SER A 119 3.81 1.12 1.90
N TYR A 120 3.97 0.34 0.83
CA TYR A 120 2.89 -0.19 0.00
C TYR A 120 1.93 -1.08 0.82
N LYS A 121 2.39 -2.23 1.33
CA LYS A 121 1.54 -3.17 2.09
C LYS A 121 1.17 -2.65 3.47
N VAL A 122 2.04 -1.88 4.12
CA VAL A 122 1.68 -1.25 5.41
C VAL A 122 0.54 -0.26 5.19
N GLY A 123 0.63 0.57 4.14
CA GLY A 123 -0.43 1.50 3.77
C GLY A 123 -1.75 0.82 3.42
N GLU A 124 -1.71 -0.21 2.57
CA GLU A 124 -2.90 -1.00 2.22
C GLU A 124 -3.55 -1.60 3.47
N ARG A 125 -2.74 -2.17 4.37
CA ARG A 125 -3.24 -2.74 5.63
C ARG A 125 -4.01 -1.70 6.44
N PHE A 126 -3.48 -0.49 6.59
CA PHE A 126 -4.18 0.59 7.31
C PHE A 126 -5.48 1.00 6.62
N MET A 127 -5.50 1.06 5.28
CA MET A 127 -6.71 1.38 4.51
C MET A 127 -7.79 0.30 4.70
N MET A 128 -7.40 -0.97 4.67
CA MET A 128 -8.29 -2.11 4.91
C MET A 128 -8.81 -2.12 6.35
N GLU A 129 -7.94 -1.94 7.35
CA GLU A 129 -8.32 -1.86 8.76
C GLU A 129 -9.34 -0.74 9.00
N ALA A 130 -9.10 0.45 8.43
CA ALA A 130 -10.03 1.59 8.54
C ALA A 130 -11.38 1.28 7.88
N ARG A 131 -11.41 0.64 6.72
CA ARG A 131 -12.64 0.24 6.03
C ARG A 131 -13.43 -0.77 6.85
N GLU A 132 -12.77 -1.81 7.36
CA GLU A 132 -13.43 -2.88 8.12
C GLU A 132 -13.90 -2.39 9.49
N ASP A 133 -13.15 -1.51 10.15
CA ASP A 133 -13.63 -0.84 11.37
C ASP A 133 -14.87 0.01 11.10
N ALA A 134 -14.84 0.87 10.06
CA ALA A 134 -16.00 1.69 9.71
C ALA A 134 -17.23 0.85 9.33
N LYS A 135 -17.05 -0.25 8.58
CA LYS A 135 -18.14 -1.21 8.30
C LYS A 135 -18.75 -1.76 9.59
N LYS A 136 -17.94 -2.18 10.55
CA LYS A 136 -18.39 -2.73 11.83
C LYS A 136 -19.13 -1.70 12.68
N ARG A 137 -18.56 -0.49 12.82
CA ARG A 137 -19.15 0.58 13.64
C ARG A 137 -20.46 1.11 13.07
N LEU A 138 -20.54 1.28 11.74
CA LEU A 138 -21.66 1.94 11.09
C LEU A 138 -22.77 0.98 10.65
N GLY A 139 -22.48 -0.31 10.50
CA GLY A 139 -23.46 -1.32 10.11
C GLY A 139 -24.21 -0.93 8.84
N SER A 140 -25.54 -0.83 8.92
CA SER A 140 -26.40 -0.45 7.79
C SER A 140 -26.18 0.99 7.29
N LYS A 141 -25.55 1.87 8.07
CA LYS A 141 -25.18 3.23 7.64
C LYS A 141 -23.91 3.25 6.80
N PHE A 142 -23.12 2.17 6.79
CA PHE A 142 -21.89 2.14 6.01
C PHE A 142 -22.19 2.21 4.51
N SER A 143 -21.52 3.12 3.83
CA SER A 143 -21.51 3.19 2.37
C SER A 143 -20.08 3.19 1.87
N LEU A 144 -19.73 2.21 1.04
CA LEU A 144 -18.39 2.12 0.46
C LEU A 144 -18.04 3.35 -0.38
N LYS A 145 -19.02 3.85 -1.14
CA LYS A 145 -18.87 5.08 -1.93
C LYS A 145 -18.60 6.29 -1.03
N LYS A 146 -19.34 6.46 0.07
CA LYS A 146 -19.09 7.57 1.01
C LYS A 146 -17.72 7.43 1.68
N PHE A 147 -17.34 6.22 2.09
CA PHE A 147 -16.02 5.94 2.64
C PHE A 147 -14.91 6.38 1.67
N HIS A 148 -14.98 5.97 0.39
CA HIS A 148 -14.00 6.39 -0.62
C HIS A 148 -13.99 7.89 -0.84
N SER A 149 -15.16 8.52 -0.97
CA SER A 149 -15.26 9.98 -1.10
C SER A 149 -14.62 10.70 0.08
N TYR A 150 -14.87 10.22 1.31
CA TYR A 150 -14.29 10.80 2.53
C TYR A 150 -12.77 10.67 2.51
N VAL A 151 -12.26 9.44 2.38
CA VAL A 151 -10.82 9.14 2.34
C VAL A 151 -10.10 10.00 1.30
N LEU A 152 -10.62 10.06 0.06
CA LEU A 152 -9.99 10.83 -1.02
C LEU A 152 -10.00 12.34 -0.78
N ASN A 153 -10.97 12.86 -0.03
CA ASN A 153 -11.07 14.28 0.31
C ASN A 153 -10.19 14.71 1.48
N LEU A 154 -9.67 13.77 2.26
CA LEU A 154 -8.70 14.05 3.34
C LEU A 154 -7.37 14.60 2.80
N GLY A 155 -7.00 14.21 1.58
CA GLY A 155 -5.70 14.53 1.00
C GLY A 155 -4.55 13.75 1.64
N PRO A 156 -3.30 13.98 1.17
CA PRO A 156 -2.15 13.21 1.61
C PRO A 156 -1.80 13.51 3.07
N MET A 157 -1.67 12.46 3.89
CA MET A 157 -1.33 12.55 5.31
C MET A 157 -0.58 11.31 5.81
N GLY A 158 -0.01 11.39 7.02
CA GLY A 158 0.57 10.24 7.71
C GLY A 158 -0.48 9.17 8.02
N LEU A 159 -0.04 7.91 8.17
CA LEU A 159 -0.94 6.79 8.47
C LEU A 159 -1.58 6.88 9.86
N ASP A 160 -0.89 7.46 10.86
CA ASP A 160 -1.45 7.65 12.20
C ASP A 160 -2.57 8.70 12.22
N PRO A 161 -2.39 9.93 11.67
CA PRO A 161 -3.50 10.87 11.48
C PRO A 161 -4.66 10.28 10.67
N PHE A 162 -4.36 9.53 9.60
CA PHE A 162 -5.38 8.86 8.81
C PHE A 162 -6.21 7.87 9.64
N LYS A 163 -5.54 7.04 10.44
CA LYS A 163 -6.22 6.07 11.33
C LYS A 163 -7.09 6.77 12.38
N ALA A 164 -6.57 7.84 12.99
CA ALA A 164 -7.33 8.61 13.98
C ALA A 164 -8.58 9.27 13.36
N GLU A 165 -8.43 9.85 12.17
CA GLU A 165 -9.51 10.48 11.42
C GLU A 165 -10.61 9.47 11.03
N MET A 166 -10.20 8.29 10.53
CA MET A 166 -11.18 7.25 10.15
C MET A 166 -11.88 6.59 11.35
N ALA A 167 -11.26 6.60 12.54
CA ALA A 167 -11.88 6.06 13.74
C ALA A 167 -13.08 6.90 14.21
N VAL A 168 -13.10 8.20 13.90
CA VAL A 168 -14.18 9.12 14.29
C VAL A 168 -15.18 9.40 13.17
N TRP A 169 -14.89 9.02 11.92
CA TRP A 169 -15.83 9.14 10.81
C TRP A 169 -17.13 8.37 11.10
N ASP A 170 -18.27 9.02 10.89
CA ASP A 170 -19.62 8.58 11.31
C ASP A 170 -20.54 8.19 10.12
N GLY A 171 -20.03 8.25 8.90
CA GLY A 171 -20.76 7.88 7.69
C GLY A 171 -21.24 9.04 6.84
N GLU A 172 -20.90 10.29 7.19
CA GLU A 172 -21.23 11.50 6.43
C GLU A 172 -20.00 12.26 5.92
#